data_AF-A0A1Y4HAR5-F1
#
_entry.id   AF-A0A1Y4HAR5-F1
#
_cell.length_a   1.000
_cell.length_b   1.000
_cell.length_c   1.000
_cell.angle_alpha   90.00
_cell.angle_beta   90.00
_cell.angle_gamma   90.00
#
_symmetry.space_group_name_H-M   'P 1'
#
loop_
_entity.id
_entity.type
_entity.pdbx_description
1 polymer ?
#
loop_
_entity_poly.entity_id
_entity_poly.type
_entity_poly.pdbx_seq_one_letter_code
_entity_poly.pdbx_strand_id
1 'polypeptide(L)'
;MAGETISACPACGSCDIGVGYLLGGGRLFPDRYAWHSGGGSEVECILCRSCGHILSARALTPQRFPTYGQAQTNAISEYFSEHGLLLCNGHPTLPSLDEMGWTMESLLPLIERREVFYCKALQNRSCYLSREAYLLLARCKKQRPLTDEAAAVLKAARKHPDSEKDALRAAVELDKKAFDKAFDFLLQQLYLTAGTGRRIQSGWCVYGYVTAAQWRAQVPGLHFSGDAAAALRRLMPSAMTDAEFKKLL
;
A
#
# COMPACT_ATOMS: atom_id res chain seq x y z
N MET A 1 6.59 12.34 23.75
CA MET A 1 6.26 13.79 23.80
C MET A 1 5.69 14.09 25.15
N ALA A 2 6.20 15.12 25.82
CA ALA A 2 5.70 15.56 27.12
C ALA A 2 4.21 15.90 27.00
N GLY A 3 3.38 15.37 27.90
CA GLY A 3 1.94 15.59 27.89
C GLY A 3 1.65 17.05 28.17
N GLU A 4 1.02 17.74 27.22
CA GLU A 4 0.35 19.01 27.51
C GLU A 4 -0.72 18.74 28.56
N THR A 5 -0.56 19.35 29.72
CA THR A 5 -1.53 19.26 30.80
C THR A 5 -2.74 20.13 30.43
N ILE A 6 -3.79 19.51 29.88
CA ILE A 6 -5.02 20.21 29.52
C ILE A 6 -5.73 20.65 30.80
N SER A 7 -5.73 21.96 31.07
CA SER A 7 -6.26 22.56 32.31
C SER A 7 -7.74 22.95 32.23
N ALA A 8 -8.27 23.16 31.01
CA ALA A 8 -9.67 23.50 30.78
C ALA A 8 -10.17 22.97 29.42
N CYS A 9 -11.46 22.69 29.34
CA CYS A 9 -12.12 22.25 28.12
C CYS A 9 -12.23 23.41 27.12
N PRO A 10 -11.71 23.29 25.88
CA PRO A 10 -11.79 24.36 24.88
C PRO A 10 -13.24 24.58 24.38
N ALA A 11 -14.13 23.60 24.55
CA ALA A 11 -15.51 23.69 24.08
C ALA A 11 -16.44 24.42 25.07
N CYS A 12 -16.22 24.30 26.37
CA CYS A 12 -17.13 24.86 27.39
C CYS A 12 -16.44 25.62 28.54
N GLY A 13 -15.12 25.72 28.53
CA GLY A 13 -14.33 26.38 29.58
C GLY A 13 -14.26 25.63 30.92
N SER A 14 -14.96 24.50 31.07
CA SER A 14 -14.95 23.71 32.32
C SER A 14 -13.58 23.08 32.59
N CYS A 15 -13.17 23.11 33.86
CA CYS A 15 -11.97 22.41 34.35
C CYS A 15 -12.26 20.97 34.83
N ASP A 16 -13.52 20.51 34.67
CA ASP A 16 -13.95 19.17 35.09
C ASP A 16 -13.50 18.12 34.06
N ILE A 17 -12.22 17.79 34.09
CA ILE A 17 -11.56 16.88 33.16
C ILE A 17 -11.37 15.50 33.81
N GLY A 18 -11.67 14.44 33.07
CA GLY A 18 -11.55 13.07 33.57
C GLY A 18 -11.26 12.05 32.47
N VAL A 19 -11.01 10.82 32.91
CA VAL A 19 -10.83 9.66 32.03
C VAL A 19 -12.20 9.09 31.67
N GLY A 20 -12.45 8.89 30.38
CA GLY A 20 -13.62 8.22 29.86
C GLY A 20 -13.42 6.70 29.78
N TYR A 21 -14.49 5.95 30.05
CA TYR A 21 -14.51 4.49 29.96
C TYR A 21 -15.21 4.07 28.68
N LEU A 22 -14.52 3.33 27.81
CA LEU A 22 -15.12 2.70 26.64
C LEU A 22 -15.69 1.33 27.04
N LEU A 23 -17.02 1.21 27.00
CA LEU A 23 -17.70 -0.06 27.21
C LEU A 23 -17.76 -0.86 25.89
N GLY A 24 -17.77 -2.19 25.99
CA GLY A 24 -17.92 -3.09 24.83
C GLY A 24 -16.61 -3.51 24.14
N GLY A 25 -15.45 -3.26 24.76
CA GLY A 25 -14.16 -3.77 24.24
C GLY A 25 -13.68 -3.07 22.98
N GLY A 26 -13.99 -1.77 22.82
CA GLY A 26 -13.49 -0.96 21.72
C GLY A 26 -11.96 -0.93 21.71
N ARG A 27 -11.36 -1.44 20.63
CA ARG A 27 -9.90 -1.48 20.44
C ARG A 27 -9.51 -0.65 19.22
N LEU A 28 -8.43 0.10 19.36
CA LEU A 28 -7.76 0.75 18.25
C LEU A 28 -6.87 -0.26 17.54
N PHE A 29 -7.02 -0.36 16.24
CA PHE A 29 -6.18 -1.19 15.38
C PHE A 29 -5.34 -0.29 14.47
N PRO A 30 -4.06 -0.61 14.27
CA PRO A 30 -3.17 0.17 13.41
C PRO A 30 -3.45 -0.08 11.91
N ASP A 31 -4.16 -1.15 11.61
CA ASP A 31 -4.54 -1.59 10.27
C ASP A 31 -6.01 -2.04 10.27
N ARG A 32 -6.70 -1.78 9.16
CA ARG A 32 -8.11 -2.11 8.92
C ARG A 32 -8.38 -3.62 8.94
N TYR A 33 -7.38 -4.48 8.73
CA TYR A 33 -7.53 -5.94 8.75
C TYR A 33 -7.09 -6.58 10.07
N ALA A 34 -6.44 -5.83 10.95
CA ALA A 34 -5.93 -6.32 12.22
C ALA A 34 -7.01 -6.60 13.29
N TRP A 35 -8.29 -6.27 13.01
CA TRP A 35 -9.38 -6.54 13.97
C TRP A 35 -9.61 -8.04 14.23
N HIS A 36 -9.30 -8.88 13.25
CA HIS A 36 -9.39 -10.34 13.38
C HIS A 36 -8.19 -10.96 14.13
N SER A 37 -7.06 -10.28 14.24
CA SER A 37 -5.83 -10.85 14.79
C SER A 37 -5.66 -10.62 16.29
N GLY A 38 -6.65 -10.04 16.96
CA GLY A 38 -6.56 -9.72 18.39
C GLY A 38 -5.45 -8.72 18.73
N GLY A 39 -4.87 -8.04 17.74
CA GLY A 39 -3.69 -7.16 17.86
C GLY A 39 -3.98 -5.72 18.29
N GLY A 40 -5.24 -5.36 18.51
CA GLY A 40 -5.63 -4.00 18.87
C GLY A 40 -5.16 -3.58 20.26
N SER A 41 -5.22 -2.28 20.52
CA SER A 41 -4.97 -1.70 21.84
C SER A 41 -6.24 -1.08 22.39
N GLU A 42 -6.49 -1.23 23.68
CA GLU A 42 -7.50 -0.44 24.36
C GLU A 42 -7.18 1.05 24.25
N VAL A 43 -8.22 1.87 24.21
CA VAL A 43 -8.10 3.32 24.09
C VAL A 43 -8.49 3.97 25.40
N GLU A 44 -7.63 4.82 25.92
CA GLU A 44 -7.95 5.73 27.00
C GLU A 44 -8.33 7.08 26.41
N CYS A 45 -9.52 7.57 26.74
CA CYS A 45 -10.00 8.89 26.33
C CYS A 45 -9.91 9.84 27.52
N ILE A 46 -9.37 11.04 27.31
CA ILE A 46 -9.49 12.16 28.24
C ILE A 46 -10.62 13.04 27.73
N LEU A 47 -11.59 13.33 28.58
CA LEU A 47 -12.78 14.09 28.21
C LEU A 47 -13.18 15.12 29.27
N CYS A 48 -13.93 16.13 28.86
CA CYS A 48 -14.61 17.02 29.78
C CYS A 48 -15.88 16.34 30.29
N ARG A 49 -15.99 16.12 31.61
CA ARG A 49 -17.15 15.48 32.24
C ARG A 49 -18.38 16.38 32.24
N SER A 50 -18.20 17.70 32.14
CA SER A 50 -19.33 18.65 32.07
C SER A 50 -20.05 18.65 30.71
N CYS A 51 -19.34 18.46 29.59
CA CYS A 51 -19.93 18.56 28.25
C CYS A 51 -19.69 17.35 27.33
N GLY A 52 -18.90 16.37 27.76
CA GLY A 52 -18.58 15.17 26.99
C GLY A 52 -17.54 15.35 25.87
N HIS A 53 -16.96 16.53 25.72
CA HIS A 53 -15.95 16.78 24.68
C HIS A 53 -14.69 15.95 24.90
N ILE A 54 -14.28 15.17 23.91
CA ILE A 54 -13.04 14.37 23.94
C ILE A 54 -11.86 15.31 23.66
N LEU A 55 -10.98 15.44 24.64
CA LEU A 55 -9.81 16.31 24.60
C LEU A 55 -8.62 15.59 23.96
N SER A 56 -8.46 14.30 24.27
CA SER A 56 -7.46 13.44 23.64
C SER A 56 -7.85 11.97 23.78
N ALA A 57 -7.27 11.13 22.94
CA ALA A 57 -7.38 9.68 23.04
C ALA A 57 -6.01 9.06 22.75
N ARG A 58 -5.65 7.99 23.48
CA ARG A 58 -4.39 7.27 23.28
C ARG A 58 -4.55 5.77 23.39
N ALA A 59 -3.76 5.03 22.62
CA ALA A 59 -3.60 3.59 22.80
C ALA A 59 -2.85 3.30 24.10
N LEU A 60 -3.33 2.34 24.89
CA LEU A 60 -2.68 1.88 26.12
C LEU A 60 -1.48 0.94 25.86
N THR A 61 -1.41 0.37 24.66
CA THR A 61 -0.44 -0.65 24.25
C THR A 61 0.09 -0.38 22.83
N PRO A 62 0.61 0.83 22.54
CA PRO A 62 1.02 1.23 21.19
C PRO A 62 2.14 0.36 20.60
N GLN A 63 2.93 -0.33 21.44
CA GLN A 63 3.96 -1.29 21.02
C GLN A 63 3.42 -2.52 20.28
N ARG A 64 2.11 -2.77 20.33
CA ARG A 64 1.47 -3.81 19.51
C ARG A 64 1.31 -3.39 18.06
N PHE A 65 1.42 -2.09 17.77
CA PHE A 65 1.33 -1.60 16.42
C PHE A 65 2.64 -1.87 15.70
N PRO A 66 2.60 -2.30 14.42
CA PRO A 66 3.81 -2.49 13.66
C PRO A 66 4.55 -1.14 13.54
N THR A 67 5.66 -1.00 14.25
CA THR A 67 6.64 0.06 14.00
C THR A 67 7.42 -0.33 12.75
N TYR A 68 6.94 0.10 11.60
CA TYR A 68 7.82 0.22 10.44
C TYR A 68 8.89 1.23 10.82
N GLY A 69 10.16 0.82 10.80
CA GLY A 69 11.24 1.72 11.19
C GLY A 69 11.21 2.95 10.31
N GLN A 70 10.89 4.13 10.86
CA GLN A 70 10.76 5.36 10.08
C GLN A 70 12.02 5.64 9.25
N ALA A 71 13.20 5.30 9.78
CA ALA A 71 14.47 5.37 9.05
C ALA A 71 14.49 4.45 7.81
N GLN A 72 13.97 3.22 7.92
CA GLN A 72 13.85 2.30 6.78
C GLN A 72 12.84 2.82 5.76
N THR A 73 11.66 3.28 6.20
CA THR A 73 10.66 3.88 5.31
C THR A 73 11.25 5.06 4.55
N ASN A 74 11.99 5.95 5.23
CA ASN A 74 12.66 7.08 4.60
C ASN A 74 13.70 6.64 3.57
N ALA A 75 14.53 5.65 3.90
CA ALA A 75 15.54 5.12 2.97
C ALA A 75 14.91 4.52 1.71
N ILE A 76 13.77 3.84 1.83
CA ILE A 76 13.03 3.30 0.69
C ILE A 76 12.40 4.43 -0.14
N SER A 77 11.84 5.46 0.51
CA SER A 77 11.30 6.64 -0.18
C SER A 77 12.38 7.42 -0.92
N GLU A 78 13.56 7.59 -0.34
CA GLU A 78 14.74 8.21 -0.96
C GLU A 78 15.19 7.40 -2.18
N TYR A 79 15.29 6.07 -2.05
CA TYR A 79 15.51 5.19 -3.19
C TYR A 79 14.49 5.45 -4.31
N PHE A 80 13.18 5.54 -4.00
CA PHE A 80 12.17 5.76 -5.04
C PHE A 80 12.15 7.17 -5.64
N SER A 81 12.79 8.15 -5.01
CA SER A 81 13.02 9.47 -5.58
C SER A 81 14.14 9.49 -6.63
N GLU A 82 15.09 8.57 -6.52
CA GLU A 82 16.22 8.45 -7.45
C GLU A 82 16.00 7.36 -8.50
N HIS A 83 15.25 6.33 -8.13
CA HIS A 83 15.02 5.12 -8.91
C HIS A 83 13.54 4.76 -8.97
N GLY A 84 13.05 4.48 -10.17
CA GLY A 84 11.64 4.22 -10.44
C GLY A 84 11.22 2.75 -10.33
N LEU A 85 12.14 1.81 -10.14
CA LEU A 85 11.87 0.37 -10.17
C LEU A 85 12.69 -0.38 -9.13
N LEU A 86 12.02 -1.25 -8.36
CA LEU A 86 12.64 -2.21 -7.46
C LEU A 86 12.01 -3.60 -7.62
N LEU A 87 12.82 -4.65 -7.74
CA LEU A 87 12.32 -6.02 -7.82
C LEU A 87 12.01 -6.60 -6.44
N CYS A 88 11.03 -7.49 -6.36
CA CYS A 88 10.72 -8.18 -5.11
C CYS A 88 11.77 -9.24 -4.75
N ASN A 89 12.32 -9.92 -5.75
CA ASN A 89 13.28 -11.01 -5.58
C ASN A 89 14.57 -10.68 -6.34
N GLY A 90 15.67 -11.31 -5.94
CA GLY A 90 16.98 -11.17 -6.57
C GLY A 90 16.99 -11.24 -8.11
N HIS A 91 17.86 -10.44 -8.72
CA HIS A 91 18.08 -10.39 -10.16
C HIS A 91 19.57 -10.17 -10.46
N PRO A 92 20.14 -10.75 -11.52
CA PRO A 92 21.57 -10.65 -11.78
C PRO A 92 22.14 -9.23 -11.90
N THR A 93 21.29 -8.27 -12.27
CA THR A 93 21.71 -6.89 -12.59
C THR A 93 20.80 -5.81 -12.04
N LEU A 94 19.56 -6.13 -11.64
CA LEU A 94 18.57 -5.13 -11.28
C LEU A 94 18.34 -5.15 -9.77
N PRO A 95 18.18 -3.98 -9.14
CA PRO A 95 18.03 -3.89 -7.70
C PRO A 95 16.79 -4.64 -7.23
N SER A 96 16.92 -5.32 -6.10
CA SER A 96 15.86 -6.08 -5.45
C SER A 96 15.75 -5.81 -3.96
N LEU A 97 14.62 -6.17 -3.35
CA LEU A 97 14.44 -6.07 -1.90
C LEU A 97 15.52 -6.83 -1.12
N ASP A 98 15.80 -8.07 -1.54
CA ASP A 98 16.77 -8.95 -0.89
C ASP A 98 18.17 -8.33 -0.84
N GLU A 99 18.64 -7.75 -1.94
CA GLU A 99 19.95 -7.09 -2.03
C GLU A 99 20.05 -5.84 -1.16
N MET A 100 18.93 -5.14 -0.95
CA MET A 100 18.85 -3.93 -0.13
C MET A 100 18.62 -4.24 1.36
N GLY A 101 18.47 -5.52 1.74
CA GLY A 101 18.12 -5.92 3.10
C GLY A 101 16.70 -5.51 3.51
N TRP A 102 15.81 -5.31 2.53
CA TRP A 102 14.41 -4.97 2.74
C TRP A 102 13.52 -6.18 2.50
N THR A 103 12.28 -6.10 2.96
CA THR A 103 11.29 -7.18 2.80
C THR A 103 10.00 -6.65 2.21
N MET A 104 9.07 -7.53 1.83
CA MET A 104 7.73 -7.12 1.41
C MET A 104 7.03 -6.27 2.49
N GLU A 105 7.27 -6.59 3.77
CA GLU A 105 6.74 -5.84 4.90
C GLU A 105 7.22 -4.39 4.91
N SER A 106 8.49 -4.15 4.54
CA SER A 106 9.09 -2.82 4.49
C SER A 106 8.39 -1.87 3.49
N LEU A 107 7.69 -2.42 2.49
CA LEU A 107 7.01 -1.67 1.43
C LEU A 107 5.55 -1.34 1.76
N LEU A 108 4.96 -1.99 2.77
CA LEU A 108 3.56 -1.80 3.12
C LEU A 108 3.18 -0.33 3.39
N PRO A 109 3.96 0.46 4.16
CA PRO A 109 3.60 1.86 4.39
C PRO A 109 3.55 2.67 3.09
N LEU A 110 4.45 2.41 2.15
CA LEU A 110 4.50 3.11 0.87
C LEU A 110 3.36 2.66 -0.07
N ILE A 111 2.97 1.38 0.00
CA ILE A 111 1.81 0.85 -0.73
C ILE A 111 0.52 1.52 -0.22
N GLU A 112 0.32 1.55 1.09
CA GLU A 112 -0.87 2.12 1.74
C GLU A 112 -0.99 3.62 1.48
N ARG A 113 0.15 4.35 1.46
CA ARG A 113 0.21 5.77 1.11
C ARG A 113 0.18 6.05 -0.40
N ARG A 114 0.09 5.02 -1.25
CA ARG A 114 0.09 5.13 -2.71
C ARG A 114 1.35 5.81 -3.28
N GLU A 115 2.47 5.65 -2.59
CA GLU A 115 3.80 6.11 -3.02
C GLU A 115 4.44 5.10 -3.97
N VAL A 116 4.07 3.82 -3.82
CA VAL A 116 4.57 2.70 -4.62
C VAL A 116 3.42 1.94 -5.29
N PHE A 117 3.66 1.49 -6.52
CA PHE A 117 2.75 0.66 -7.30
C PHE A 117 3.34 -0.74 -7.50
N TYR A 118 2.69 -1.76 -6.93
CA TYR A 118 3.07 -3.16 -7.12
C TYR A 118 2.56 -3.69 -8.47
N CYS A 119 3.40 -4.37 -9.25
CA CYS A 119 3.00 -4.97 -10.52
C CYS A 119 3.89 -6.16 -10.94
N LYS A 120 3.65 -6.66 -12.16
CA LYS A 120 4.47 -7.69 -12.81
C LYS A 120 4.90 -7.31 -14.23
N ALA A 121 5.02 -6.02 -14.51
CA ALA A 121 5.23 -5.51 -15.87
C ALA A 121 6.57 -5.96 -16.48
N LEU A 122 7.62 -6.13 -15.67
CA LEU A 122 8.92 -6.59 -16.15
C LEU A 122 8.98 -8.12 -16.17
N GLN A 123 8.71 -8.71 -17.33
CA GLN A 123 8.86 -10.16 -17.57
C GLN A 123 8.13 -11.05 -16.55
N ASN A 124 6.95 -10.64 -16.10
CA ASN A 124 6.15 -11.33 -15.07
C ASN A 124 6.84 -11.45 -13.70
N ARG A 125 7.88 -10.65 -13.43
CA ARG A 125 8.53 -10.58 -12.11
C ARG A 125 7.78 -9.60 -11.24
N SER A 126 7.50 -9.98 -10.00
CA SER A 126 6.98 -9.09 -8.97
C SER A 126 7.93 -7.90 -8.77
N CYS A 127 7.43 -6.70 -9.00
CA CYS A 127 8.20 -5.47 -8.86
C CYS A 127 7.35 -4.31 -8.34
N TYR A 128 8.04 -3.28 -7.90
CA TYR A 128 7.51 -2.06 -7.33
C TYR A 128 7.97 -0.90 -8.19
N LEU A 129 7.04 -0.02 -8.55
CA LEU A 129 7.33 1.22 -9.25
C LEU A 129 7.14 2.38 -8.30
N SER A 130 7.98 3.41 -8.37
CA SER A 130 7.62 4.70 -7.78
C SER A 130 6.32 5.21 -8.41
N ARG A 131 5.55 6.02 -7.68
CA ARG A 131 4.34 6.64 -8.24
C ARG A 131 4.61 7.33 -9.58
N GLU A 132 5.70 8.08 -9.69
CA GLU A 132 6.06 8.76 -10.94
C GLU A 132 6.36 7.78 -12.07
N ALA A 133 7.17 6.76 -11.81
CA ALA A 133 7.49 5.73 -12.80
C ALA A 133 6.22 5.00 -13.28
N TYR A 134 5.30 4.68 -12.37
CA TYR A 134 4.01 4.10 -12.75
C TYR A 134 3.18 5.06 -13.62
N LEU A 135 3.06 6.33 -13.25
CA LEU A 135 2.26 7.30 -14.01
C LEU A 135 2.84 7.57 -15.41
N LEU A 136 4.16 7.58 -15.55
CA LEU A 136 4.84 7.66 -16.84
C LEU A 136 4.63 6.37 -17.65
N LEU A 137 4.85 5.21 -17.05
CA LEU A 137 4.67 3.92 -17.70
C LEU A 137 3.23 3.72 -18.19
N ALA A 138 2.24 4.15 -17.40
CA ALA A 138 0.83 4.09 -17.79
C ALA A 138 0.50 4.90 -19.06
N ARG A 139 1.33 5.87 -19.45
CA ARG A 139 1.16 6.68 -20.66
C ARG A 139 1.83 6.09 -21.89
N CYS A 140 2.93 5.36 -21.72
CA CYS A 140 3.72 4.84 -22.83
C CYS A 140 3.64 3.32 -23.00
N LYS A 141 3.11 2.59 -22.01
CA LYS A 141 2.90 1.15 -22.11
C LYS A 141 1.78 0.82 -23.08
N LYS A 142 2.05 -0.06 -24.04
CA LYS A 142 1.02 -0.61 -24.92
C LYS A 142 0.27 -1.72 -24.19
N GLN A 143 -0.73 -1.32 -23.38
CA GLN A 143 -1.57 -2.27 -22.64
C GLN A 143 -2.35 -3.16 -23.61
N ARG A 144 -2.32 -4.47 -23.36
CA ARG A 144 -3.15 -5.44 -24.08
C ARG A 144 -4.62 -5.31 -23.65
N PRO A 145 -5.58 -5.55 -24.57
CA PRO A 145 -7.00 -5.62 -24.22
C PRO A 145 -7.27 -6.69 -23.16
N LEU A 146 -8.28 -6.47 -22.31
CA LEU A 146 -8.73 -7.45 -21.32
C LEU A 146 -9.27 -8.71 -22.02
N THR A 147 -8.95 -9.88 -21.46
CA THR A 147 -9.70 -11.11 -21.74
C THR A 147 -10.96 -11.15 -20.86
N ASP A 148 -11.91 -12.02 -21.18
CA ASP A 148 -13.14 -12.17 -20.40
C ASP A 148 -12.86 -12.56 -18.94
N GLU A 149 -11.91 -13.47 -18.72
CA GLU A 149 -11.49 -13.89 -17.38
C GLU A 149 -10.84 -12.74 -16.61
N ALA A 150 -9.96 -11.97 -17.27
CA ALA A 150 -9.32 -10.80 -16.68
C ALA A 150 -10.35 -9.71 -16.33
N ALA A 151 -11.36 -9.50 -17.19
CA ALA A 151 -12.45 -8.57 -16.93
C ALA A 151 -13.30 -9.01 -15.73
N ALA A 152 -13.57 -10.31 -15.57
CA ALA A 152 -14.29 -10.86 -14.42
C ALA A 152 -13.53 -10.62 -13.11
N VAL A 153 -12.22 -10.93 -13.07
CA VAL A 153 -11.37 -10.69 -11.89
C VAL A 153 -11.27 -9.20 -11.57
N LEU A 154 -11.10 -8.34 -12.59
CA LEU A 154 -11.03 -6.89 -12.40
C LEU A 154 -12.36 -6.32 -11.86
N LYS A 155 -13.50 -6.84 -12.31
CA LYS A 155 -14.83 -6.48 -11.79
C LYS A 155 -14.99 -6.88 -10.32
N ALA A 156 -14.52 -8.07 -9.94
CA ALA A 156 -14.52 -8.50 -8.54
C ALA A 156 -13.66 -7.59 -7.66
N ALA A 157 -12.43 -7.28 -8.09
CA ALA A 157 -11.53 -6.36 -7.37
C ALA A 157 -12.12 -4.95 -7.22
N ARG A 158 -12.84 -4.46 -8.24
CA ARG A 158 -13.53 -3.16 -8.16
C ARG A 158 -14.65 -3.17 -7.11
N LYS A 159 -15.41 -4.27 -7.01
CA LYS A 159 -16.54 -4.43 -6.06
C LYS A 159 -16.04 -4.66 -4.63
N HIS A 160 -14.93 -5.35 -4.48
CA HIS A 160 -14.33 -5.72 -3.20
C HIS A 160 -12.88 -5.23 -3.14
N PRO A 161 -12.66 -3.90 -3.08
CA PRO A 161 -11.31 -3.35 -3.02
C PRO A 161 -10.57 -3.85 -1.79
N ASP A 162 -9.24 -3.93 -1.91
CA ASP A 162 -8.33 -4.36 -0.86
C ASP A 162 -8.55 -5.82 -0.39
N SER A 163 -9.24 -6.62 -1.20
CA SER A 163 -9.40 -8.05 -0.93
C SER A 163 -8.13 -8.83 -1.27
N GLU A 164 -7.82 -9.83 -0.45
CA GLU A 164 -6.74 -10.77 -0.72
C GLU A 164 -7.04 -11.62 -1.97
N LYS A 165 -5.98 -12.17 -2.58
CA LYS A 165 -6.08 -12.93 -3.84
C LYS A 165 -7.08 -14.11 -3.75
N ASP A 166 -7.10 -14.83 -2.63
CA ASP A 166 -8.03 -15.97 -2.45
C ASP A 166 -9.49 -15.54 -2.32
N ALA A 167 -9.76 -14.40 -1.68
CA ALA A 167 -11.11 -13.85 -1.60
C ALA A 167 -11.61 -13.42 -3.00
N LEU A 168 -10.74 -12.80 -3.81
CA LEU A 168 -11.05 -12.47 -5.20
C LEU A 168 -11.30 -13.71 -6.05
N ARG A 169 -10.55 -14.79 -5.83
CA ARG A 169 -10.75 -16.08 -6.50
C ARG A 169 -12.10 -16.69 -6.16
N ALA A 170 -12.50 -16.65 -4.90
CA ALA A 170 -13.81 -17.16 -4.45
C ALA A 170 -14.98 -16.33 -5.01
N ALA A 171 -14.75 -15.08 -5.40
CA ALA A 171 -15.77 -14.18 -5.94
C ALA A 171 -16.02 -14.31 -7.46
N VAL A 172 -15.30 -15.21 -8.14
CA VAL A 172 -15.43 -15.42 -9.59
C VAL A 172 -15.60 -16.90 -9.94
N GLU A 173 -16.33 -17.19 -11.00
CA GLU A 173 -16.56 -18.54 -11.52
C GLU A 173 -15.41 -18.96 -12.46
N LEU A 174 -14.20 -19.01 -11.92
CA LEU A 174 -13.01 -19.45 -12.65
C LEU A 174 -12.32 -20.58 -11.90
N ASP A 175 -11.79 -21.56 -12.63
CA ASP A 175 -10.85 -22.50 -12.03
C ASP A 175 -9.56 -21.78 -11.60
N LYS A 176 -8.77 -22.44 -10.74
CA LYS A 176 -7.55 -21.86 -10.19
C LYS A 176 -6.55 -21.43 -11.27
N LYS A 177 -6.39 -22.21 -12.34
CA LYS A 177 -5.42 -21.95 -13.40
C LYS A 177 -5.83 -20.76 -14.25
N ALA A 178 -7.10 -20.69 -14.63
CA ALA A 178 -7.68 -19.57 -15.35
C ALA A 178 -7.60 -18.28 -14.51
N PHE A 179 -7.95 -18.36 -13.22
CA PHE A 179 -7.82 -17.24 -12.29
C PHE A 179 -6.37 -16.76 -12.16
N ASP A 180 -5.41 -17.65 -11.90
CA ASP A 180 -4.01 -17.27 -11.70
C ASP A 180 -3.45 -16.58 -12.96
N LYS A 181 -3.77 -17.10 -14.16
CA LYS A 181 -3.38 -16.51 -15.44
C LYS A 181 -4.01 -15.13 -15.64
N ALA A 182 -5.30 -14.98 -15.36
CA ALA A 182 -6.02 -13.71 -15.47
C ALA A 182 -5.47 -12.67 -14.47
N PHE A 183 -5.22 -13.08 -13.23
CA PHE A 183 -4.69 -12.24 -12.18
C PHE A 183 -3.28 -11.72 -12.52
N ASP A 184 -2.38 -12.62 -12.95
CA ASP A 184 -1.04 -12.23 -13.40
C ASP A 184 -1.10 -11.34 -14.63
N PHE A 185 -2.01 -11.58 -15.57
CA PHE A 185 -2.24 -10.70 -16.72
C PHE A 185 -2.61 -9.29 -16.26
N LEU A 186 -3.52 -9.13 -15.29
CA LEU A 186 -3.91 -7.82 -14.77
C LEU A 186 -2.74 -7.07 -14.13
N LEU A 187 -1.87 -7.76 -13.38
CA LEU A 187 -0.65 -7.18 -12.80
C LEU A 187 0.39 -6.81 -13.87
N GLN A 188 0.57 -7.65 -14.89
CA GLN A 188 1.49 -7.39 -16.01
C GLN A 188 1.04 -6.19 -16.85
N GLN A 189 -0.27 -6.04 -17.03
CA GLN A 189 -0.87 -4.99 -17.84
C GLN A 189 -1.26 -3.76 -17.03
N LEU A 190 -0.88 -3.65 -15.75
CA LEU A 190 -1.13 -2.49 -14.89
C LEU A 190 -2.63 -2.15 -14.70
N TYR A 191 -3.51 -3.15 -14.72
CA TYR A 191 -4.93 -2.99 -14.40
C TYR A 191 -5.22 -3.18 -12.91
N LEU A 192 -4.33 -3.86 -12.19
CA LEU A 192 -4.47 -4.22 -10.78
C LEU A 192 -3.16 -3.91 -10.05
N THR A 193 -3.23 -3.59 -8.76
CA THR A 193 -2.07 -3.41 -7.89
C THR A 193 -2.42 -3.71 -6.43
N ALA A 194 -1.41 -3.72 -5.55
CA ALA A 194 -1.62 -3.79 -4.12
C ALA A 194 -2.11 -2.43 -3.59
N GLY A 195 -3.16 -2.45 -2.76
CA GLY A 195 -3.70 -1.28 -2.07
C GLY A 195 -3.47 -1.33 -0.56
N THR A 196 -3.36 -2.51 0.01
CA THR A 196 -3.08 -2.72 1.45
C THR A 196 -2.23 -3.97 1.59
N GLY A 197 -1.76 -4.25 2.79
CA GLY A 197 -1.27 -5.58 3.09
C GLY A 197 -1.33 -5.91 4.55
N ARG A 198 -1.32 -7.21 4.82
CA ARG A 198 -1.37 -7.75 6.17
C ARG A 198 -0.15 -8.62 6.38
N ARG A 199 0.55 -8.37 7.48
CA ARG A 199 1.65 -9.22 7.93
C ARG A 199 1.10 -10.60 8.30
N ILE A 200 1.74 -11.65 7.77
CA ILE A 200 1.47 -13.03 8.19
C ILE A 200 2.54 -13.49 9.18
N GLN A 201 3.81 -13.23 8.85
CA GLN A 201 4.98 -13.49 9.69
C GLN A 201 6.08 -12.46 9.39
N SER A 202 7.20 -12.50 10.11
CA SER A 202 8.29 -11.54 9.89
C SER A 202 8.80 -11.58 8.44
N GLY A 203 8.78 -10.43 7.77
CA GLY A 203 9.25 -10.28 6.39
C GLY A 203 8.31 -10.83 5.30
N TRP A 204 7.17 -11.44 5.67
CA TRP A 204 6.19 -11.98 4.71
C TRP A 204 4.80 -11.40 4.95
N CYS A 205 4.23 -10.82 3.88
CA CYS A 205 2.92 -10.19 3.89
C CYS A 205 2.06 -10.72 2.74
N VAL A 206 0.75 -10.64 2.92
CA VAL A 206 -0.23 -10.80 1.84
C VAL A 206 -0.77 -9.43 1.46
N TYR A 207 -1.05 -9.24 0.18
CA TYR A 207 -1.60 -7.98 -0.33
C TYR A 207 -3.12 -8.05 -0.46
N GLY A 208 -3.77 -6.94 -0.10
CA GLY A 208 -5.10 -6.59 -0.56
C GLY A 208 -4.98 -5.85 -1.90
N TYR A 209 -5.83 -6.19 -2.87
CA TYR A 209 -5.70 -5.68 -4.24
C TYR A 209 -6.78 -4.67 -4.61
N VAL A 210 -6.38 -3.63 -5.36
CA VAL A 210 -7.27 -2.60 -5.91
C VAL A 210 -7.05 -2.46 -7.40
N THR A 211 -8.06 -1.96 -8.11
CA THR A 211 -7.88 -1.61 -9.52
C THR A 211 -6.95 -0.41 -9.68
N ALA A 212 -6.21 -0.37 -10.77
CA ALA A 212 -5.34 0.76 -11.11
C ALA A 212 -6.09 2.09 -11.20
N ALA A 213 -7.38 2.06 -11.60
CA ALA A 213 -8.25 3.23 -11.61
C ALA A 213 -8.55 3.74 -10.19
N GLN A 214 -8.91 2.85 -9.26
CA GLN A 214 -9.13 3.19 -7.85
C GLN A 214 -7.85 3.73 -7.18
N TRP A 215 -6.70 3.15 -7.52
CA TRP A 215 -5.40 3.64 -7.05
C TRP A 215 -5.10 5.05 -7.57
N ARG A 216 -5.30 5.30 -8.88
CA ARG A 216 -5.07 6.62 -9.51
C ARG A 216 -5.97 7.72 -8.95
N ALA A 217 -7.21 7.39 -8.58
CA ALA A 217 -8.14 8.35 -7.99
C ALA A 217 -7.69 8.92 -6.63
N GLN A 218 -6.72 8.27 -5.98
CA GLN A 218 -6.21 8.65 -4.65
C GLN A 218 -4.85 9.36 -4.70
N VAL A 219 -4.28 9.57 -5.88
CA VAL A 219 -2.97 10.22 -6.02
C VAL A 219 -3.05 11.47 -6.88
N PRO A 220 -2.17 12.45 -6.65
CA PRO A 220 -2.01 13.57 -7.58
C PRO A 220 -1.67 13.05 -8.97
N GLY A 221 -2.30 13.66 -9.99
CA GLY A 221 -1.97 13.38 -11.39
C GLY A 221 -0.55 13.81 -11.74
N LEU A 222 0.01 13.21 -12.79
CA LEU A 222 1.32 13.61 -13.30
C LEU A 222 1.20 14.87 -14.17
N HIS A 223 1.69 16.01 -13.67
CA HIS A 223 1.80 17.26 -14.42
C HIS A 223 3.06 17.26 -15.29
N PHE A 224 3.04 16.47 -16.37
CA PHE A 224 4.15 16.32 -17.32
C PHE A 224 3.64 16.28 -18.76
N SER A 225 4.29 16.99 -19.67
CA SER A 225 3.90 17.11 -21.09
C SER A 225 4.99 16.69 -22.10
N GLY A 226 6.12 16.16 -21.62
CA GLY A 226 7.20 15.68 -22.48
C GLY A 226 7.05 14.23 -22.93
N ASP A 227 8.13 13.66 -23.47
CA ASP A 227 8.21 12.24 -23.81
C ASP A 227 8.21 11.38 -22.53
N ALA A 228 7.12 10.67 -22.30
CA ALA A 228 6.93 9.83 -21.12
C ALA A 228 7.88 8.63 -21.10
N ALA A 229 8.24 8.06 -22.25
CA ALA A 229 9.17 6.93 -22.31
C ALA A 229 10.60 7.37 -22.00
N ALA A 230 11.03 8.51 -22.55
CA ALA A 230 12.35 9.08 -22.23
C ALA A 230 12.44 9.49 -20.74
N ALA A 231 11.39 10.10 -20.20
CA ALA A 231 11.33 10.44 -18.77
C ALA A 231 11.35 9.18 -17.89
N LEU A 232 10.57 8.15 -18.22
CA LEU A 232 10.57 6.89 -17.50
C LEU A 232 11.96 6.25 -17.53
N ARG A 233 12.64 6.26 -18.68
CA ARG A 233 13.98 5.69 -18.81
C ARG A 233 14.99 6.32 -17.86
N ARG A 234 14.91 7.64 -17.63
CA ARG A 234 15.79 8.34 -16.68
C ARG A 234 15.58 7.90 -15.23
N LEU A 235 14.39 7.41 -14.89
CA LEU A 235 14.11 6.86 -13.56
C LEU A 235 14.54 5.39 -13.45
N MET A 236 14.76 4.67 -14.54
CA MET A 236 15.14 3.25 -14.44
C MET A 236 16.57 3.10 -13.93
N PRO A 237 16.87 2.03 -13.17
CA PRO A 237 18.24 1.72 -12.76
C PRO A 237 19.19 1.72 -13.96
N SER A 238 20.38 2.29 -13.80
CA SER A 238 21.38 2.39 -14.88
C SER A 238 21.80 1.03 -15.45
N ALA A 239 21.72 -0.01 -14.63
CA ALA A 239 21.97 -1.39 -15.03
C ALA A 239 20.89 -2.01 -15.94
N MET A 240 19.73 -1.35 -16.09
CA MET A 240 18.68 -1.81 -17.00
C MET A 240 19.09 -1.61 -18.45
N THR A 241 19.10 -2.72 -19.20
CA THR A 241 19.38 -2.70 -20.64
C THR A 241 18.22 -2.15 -21.46
N ASP A 242 18.49 -1.69 -22.68
CA ASP A 242 17.45 -1.26 -23.63
C ASP A 242 16.45 -2.36 -23.97
N ALA A 243 16.93 -3.61 -24.03
CA ALA A 243 16.08 -4.77 -24.28
C ALA A 243 15.11 -5.02 -23.11
N GLU A 244 15.54 -4.86 -21.86
CA GLU A 244 14.67 -4.95 -20.69
C GLU A 244 13.69 -3.79 -20.62
N PHE A 245 14.17 -2.56 -20.85
CA PHE A 245 13.32 -1.39 -20.88
C PHE A 245 12.22 -1.51 -21.93
N LYS A 246 12.53 -1.99 -23.13
CA LYS A 246 11.54 -2.24 -24.19
C LYS A 246 10.49 -3.29 -23.80
N LYS A 247 10.83 -4.26 -22.95
CA LYS A 247 9.88 -5.25 -22.42
C LYS A 247 8.97 -4.67 -21.33
N LEU A 248 9.38 -3.58 -20.70
CA LEU A 248 8.57 -2.87 -19.70
C LEU A 248 7.42 -2.09 -20.36
N LEU A 249 7.65 -1.52 -21.55
CA LEU A 249 6.66 -0.80 -22.37
C LEU A 249 5.57 -1.73 -22.96
#